data_AF-A0A2U3NLR8-F1
#
_entry.id   AF-A0A2U3NLR8-F1
#
_cell.length_a   1.000
_cell.length_b   1.000
_cell.length_c   1.000
_cell.angle_alpha   90.00
_cell.angle_beta   90.00
_cell.angle_gamma   90.00
#
_symmetry.space_group_name_H-M   'P 1'
#
loop_
_entity.id
_entity.type
_entity.pdbx_description
1 polymer ?
#
loop_
_entity_poly.entity_id
_entity_poly.type
_entity_poly.pdbx_seq_one_letter_code
_entity_poly.pdbx_strand_id
1 'polypeptide(L)'
;VACYPSPDNATAMFRQLDSSLQECVALHNAEYDFVLDKPDPNTLRLTDHQWCHLYRVKSAVLISVGAVGLQASDQVASTVLQTITDRVK
;
A
#
# COMPACT_ATOMS: atom_id res chain seq x y z
N VAL A 1 -3.98 -5.96 8.40
CA VAL A 1 -3.72 -7.03 7.41
C VAL A 1 -5.03 -7.70 7.06
N ALA A 2 -5.18 -8.18 5.82
CA ALA A 2 -6.33 -8.96 5.37
C ALA A 2 -5.85 -10.31 4.83
N CYS A 3 -6.50 -11.40 5.25
CA CYS A 3 -6.21 -12.75 4.78
C CYS A 3 -7.29 -13.18 3.77
N TYR A 4 -6.85 -13.81 2.70
CA TYR A 4 -7.70 -14.29 1.61
C TYR A 4 -7.69 -15.82 1.54
N PRO A 5 -8.68 -16.45 0.89
CA PRO A 5 -8.71 -17.91 0.73
C PRO A 5 -7.52 -18.47 -0.07
N SER A 6 -6.94 -17.66 -0.97
CA SER A 6 -5.80 -18.06 -1.79
C SER A 6 -4.89 -16.87 -2.13
N PRO A 7 -3.63 -17.13 -2.55
CA PRO A 7 -2.76 -16.09 -3.10
C PRO A 7 -3.34 -15.36 -4.31
N ASP A 8 -4.09 -16.06 -5.16
CA ASP A 8 -4.73 -15.47 -6.33
C ASP A 8 -5.82 -14.48 -5.93
N ASN A 9 -6.61 -14.78 -4.89
CA ASN A 9 -7.59 -13.84 -4.35
C ASN A 9 -6.92 -12.58 -3.78
N ALA A 10 -5.82 -12.74 -3.03
CA ALA A 10 -5.08 -11.59 -2.49
C ALA A 10 -4.48 -10.72 -3.61
N THR A 11 -3.92 -11.36 -4.63
CA THR A 11 -3.34 -10.69 -5.81
C THR A 11 -4.42 -9.97 -6.63
N ALA A 12 -5.58 -10.59 -6.81
CA ALA A 12 -6.71 -9.95 -7.50
C ALA A 12 -7.17 -8.69 -6.77
N MET A 13 -7.30 -8.75 -5.44
CA MET A 13 -7.67 -7.58 -4.63
C MET A 13 -6.60 -6.49 -4.65
N PHE A 14 -5.31 -6.87 -4.64
CA PHE A 14 -4.21 -5.92 -4.78
C PHE A 14 -4.25 -5.19 -6.14
N ARG A 15 -4.53 -5.90 -7.24
CA ARG A 15 -4.68 -5.30 -8.58
C ARG A 15 -5.91 -4.40 -8.68
N GLN A 16 -7.02 -4.81 -8.05
CA GLN A 16 -8.22 -3.96 -7.99
C GLN A 16 -7.93 -2.66 -7.23
N LEU A 17 -7.23 -2.75 -6.10
CA LEU A 17 -6.80 -1.59 -5.34
C LEU A 17 -5.91 -0.65 -6.18
N ASP A 18 -4.91 -1.20 -6.87
CA ASP A 18 -4.05 -0.44 -7.79
C ASP A 18 -4.87 0.33 -8.84
N SER A 19 -5.80 -0.35 -9.52
CA SER A 19 -6.70 0.28 -10.51
C SER A 19 -7.51 1.42 -9.89
N SER A 20 -8.14 1.21 -8.73
CA SER A 20 -8.94 2.25 -8.08
C SER A 20 -8.10 3.44 -7.63
N LEU A 21 -6.86 3.22 -7.17
CA LEU A 21 -5.97 4.31 -6.80
C LEU A 21 -5.51 5.12 -8.02
N GLN A 22 -5.24 4.46 -9.14
CA GLN A 22 -4.95 5.13 -10.40
C GLN A 22 -6.14 5.99 -10.88
N GLU A 23 -7.36 5.48 -10.75
CA GLU A 23 -8.58 6.24 -11.02
C GLU A 23 -8.70 7.46 -10.11
N CYS A 24 -8.42 7.33 -8.80
CA CYS A 24 -8.39 8.47 -7.87
C CYS A 24 -7.40 9.55 -8.29
N VAL A 25 -6.18 9.17 -8.67
CA VAL A 25 -5.16 10.13 -9.16
C VAL A 25 -5.63 10.83 -10.44
N ALA A 26 -6.26 10.09 -11.36
CA ALA A 26 -6.76 10.64 -12.62
C ALA A 26 -7.92 11.64 -12.46
N LEU A 27 -8.59 11.67 -11.31
CA LEU A 27 -9.63 12.67 -11.02
C LEU A 27 -9.05 14.06 -10.79
N HIS A 28 -7.75 14.20 -10.52
CA HIS A 28 -7.11 15.47 -10.18
C HIS A 28 -7.87 16.27 -9.09
N ASN A 29 -8.48 15.55 -8.15
CA ASN A 29 -9.16 16.14 -6.99
C ASN A 29 -8.12 16.45 -5.91
N ALA A 30 -8.19 17.64 -5.29
CA ALA A 30 -7.27 18.05 -4.24
C ALA A 30 -7.23 17.09 -3.04
N GLU A 31 -8.33 16.40 -2.74
CA GLU A 31 -8.39 15.38 -1.68
C GLU A 31 -7.63 14.08 -2.03
N TYR A 32 -7.19 13.93 -3.29
CA TYR A 32 -6.43 12.79 -3.80
C TYR A 32 -5.09 13.21 -4.42
N ASP A 33 -4.51 14.33 -3.99
CA ASP A 33 -3.23 14.85 -4.50
C ASP A 33 -1.99 14.09 -3.97
N PHE A 34 -2.15 12.79 -3.70
CA PHE A 34 -1.05 11.92 -3.30
C PHE A 34 -0.23 11.45 -4.51
N VAL A 35 1.06 11.24 -4.29
CA VAL A 35 1.91 10.53 -5.25
C VAL A 35 1.69 9.03 -5.10
N LEU A 36 1.38 8.34 -6.20
CA LEU A 36 1.28 6.88 -6.26
C LEU A 36 2.50 6.28 -6.96
N ASP A 37 3.34 5.56 -6.21
CA ASP A 37 4.51 4.84 -6.70
C ASP A 37 4.33 3.31 -6.61
N LYS A 38 5.10 2.59 -7.43
CA LYS A 38 5.25 1.13 -7.37
C LYS A 38 6.72 0.75 -7.18
N PRO A 39 7.21 0.62 -5.94
CA PRO A 39 8.61 0.27 -5.67
C PRO A 39 9.00 -1.12 -6.20
N ASP A 40 8.03 -2.04 -6.23
CA ASP A 40 8.16 -3.39 -6.79
C ASP A 40 6.77 -3.88 -7.26
N PRO A 41 6.66 -4.98 -8.03
CA PRO A 41 5.38 -5.46 -8.57
C PRO A 41 4.30 -5.82 -7.54
N ASN A 42 4.68 -5.98 -6.28
CA ASN A 42 3.78 -6.42 -5.20
C ASN A 42 3.57 -5.33 -4.14
N THR A 43 4.04 -4.11 -4.37
CA THR A 43 3.97 -3.00 -3.41
C THR A 43 3.45 -1.74 -4.06
N LEU A 44 2.42 -1.14 -3.48
CA LEU A 44 1.95 0.21 -3.80
C LEU A 44 2.36 1.14 -2.67
N ARG A 45 2.82 2.33 -3.03
CA ARG A 45 3.14 3.39 -2.07
C ARG A 45 2.41 4.66 -2.44
N LEU A 46 1.70 5.21 -1.46
CA LEU A 46 1.08 6.51 -1.53
C LEU A 46 1.85 7.44 -0.59
N THR A 47 2.19 8.64 -1.06
CA THR A 47 2.90 9.62 -0.25
C THR A 47 2.35 11.02 -0.45
N ASP A 48 2.30 11.77 0.65
CA ASP A 48 2.01 13.19 0.71
C ASP A 48 2.70 13.79 1.96
N HIS A 49 2.55 15.08 2.23
CA HIS A 49 3.20 15.77 3.32
C HIS A 49 2.96 15.08 4.68
N GLN A 50 4.03 14.51 5.24
CA GLN A 50 3.99 13.76 6.51
C GLN A 50 3.03 12.57 6.53
N TRP A 51 2.63 12.09 5.36
CA TRP A 51 1.74 10.95 5.21
C TRP A 51 2.36 9.93 4.25
N CYS A 52 2.35 8.66 4.65
CA CYS A 52 2.70 7.56 3.78
C CYS A 52 1.78 6.39 4.04
N HIS A 53 1.28 5.78 2.97
CA HIS A 53 0.53 4.54 3.02
C HIS A 53 1.15 3.52 2.08
N LEU A 54 1.49 2.35 2.61
CA LEU A 54 2.01 1.22 1.84
C LEU A 54 1.01 0.07 1.84
N TYR A 55 0.83 -0.51 0.66
CA TYR A 55 0.15 -1.78 0.48
C TYR A 55 1.12 -2.80 -0.07
N ARG A 56 1.10 -4.02 0.44
CA ARG A 56 1.89 -5.13 -0.11
C ARG A 56 1.10 -6.42 -0.11
N VAL A 57 1.16 -7.16 -1.21
CA VAL A 57 0.65 -8.52 -1.27
C VAL A 57 1.77 -9.54 -1.11
N LYS A 58 1.57 -10.54 -0.26
CA LYS A 58 2.45 -11.71 -0.11
C LYS A 58 1.62 -12.92 0.27
N SER A 59 1.82 -14.04 -0.43
CA SER A 59 1.00 -15.25 -0.24
C SER A 59 -0.49 -14.89 -0.32
N ALA A 60 -1.33 -15.41 0.57
CA ALA A 60 -2.75 -15.08 0.64
C ALA A 60 -3.05 -13.86 1.55
N VAL A 61 -2.09 -12.93 1.73
CA VAL A 61 -2.23 -11.79 2.64
C VAL A 61 -2.01 -10.45 1.91
N LEU A 62 -2.93 -9.52 2.11
CA LEU A 62 -2.75 -8.10 1.78
C LEU A 62 -2.41 -7.33 3.07
N ILE A 63 -1.24 -6.71 3.07
CA ILE A 63 -0.73 -5.87 4.14
C ILE A 63 -1.03 -4.41 3.77
N SER A 64 -1.47 -3.63 4.74
CA SER A 64 -1.80 -2.21 4.61
C SER A 64 -1.26 -1.50 5.84
N VAL A 65 -0.37 -0.53 5.63
CA VAL A 65 0.33 0.21 6.68
C VAL A 65 0.30 1.70 6.34
N GLY A 66 -0.25 2.52 7.24
CA GLY A 66 -0.24 3.97 7.14
C GLY A 66 0.55 4.60 8.29
N ALA A 67 1.30 5.65 7.99
CA ALA A 67 1.97 6.52 8.96
C ALA A 67 1.59 7.97 8.67
N VAL A 68 1.17 8.72 9.70
CA VAL A 68 0.59 10.06 9.55
C VAL A 68 1.16 10.99 10.62
N GLY A 69 1.48 12.23 10.24
CA GLY A 69 1.93 13.27 11.16
C GLY A 69 3.37 13.11 11.65
N LEU A 70 4.17 12.27 10.97
CA LEU A 70 5.58 12.06 11.29
C LEU A 70 6.47 12.68 10.21
N GLN A 71 7.60 13.28 10.60
CA GLN A 71 8.57 13.78 9.62
C GLN A 71 9.16 12.67 8.74
N ALA A 72 9.24 11.44 9.25
CA ALA A 72 9.77 10.27 8.55
C ALA A 72 8.68 9.21 8.27
N SER A 73 7.46 9.64 7.90
CA SER A 73 6.32 8.73 7.68
C SER A 73 6.64 7.57 6.72
N ASP A 74 7.35 7.81 5.61
CA ASP A 74 7.75 6.76 4.66
C ASP A 74 8.66 5.71 5.31
N GLN A 75 9.71 6.14 6.03
CA GLN A 75 10.62 5.22 6.70
C GLN A 75 9.90 4.37 7.78
N VAL A 76 9.02 5.00 8.56
CA VAL A 76 8.24 4.31 9.60
C VAL A 76 7.30 3.29 8.98
N ALA A 77 6.52 3.70 7.96
CA ALA A 77 5.60 2.81 7.26
C ALA A 77 6.35 1.63 6.61
N SER A 78 7.47 1.90 5.95
CA SER A 78 8.32 0.88 5.31
C SER A 78 8.89 -0.12 6.31
N THR A 79 9.36 0.35 7.47
CA THR A 79 9.89 -0.51 8.54
C THR A 79 8.82 -1.44 9.08
N VAL A 80 7.62 -0.90 9.36
CA VAL A 80 6.49 -1.68 9.85
C VAL A 80 5.99 -2.67 8.79
N LEU A 81 5.90 -2.26 7.52
CA LEU A 81 5.54 -3.11 6.40
C LEU A 81 6.46 -4.32 6.29
N GLN A 82 7.78 -4.09 6.32
CA GLN A 82 8.77 -5.16 6.22
C GLN A 82 8.64 -6.13 7.41
N THR A 83 8.55 -5.56 8.61
CA THR A 83 8.38 -6.29 9.86
C THR A 83 7.14 -7.20 9.84
N ILE A 84 6.03 -6.76 9.25
CA ILE A 84 4.83 -7.60 9.05
C ILE A 84 5.07 -8.64 7.96
N THR A 85 5.64 -8.24 6.84
CA THR A 85 5.92 -9.08 5.66
C THR A 85 6.78 -10.29 6.02
N ASP A 86 7.78 -10.11 6.88
CA ASP A 86 8.68 -11.17 7.34
C ASP A 86 7.96 -12.25 8.17
N ARG A 87 6.79 -11.92 8.74
CA ARG A 87 5.97 -12.86 9.50
C ARG A 87 4.90 -13.57 8.67
N VAL A 88 4.69 -13.15 7.42
CA VAL A 88 3.77 -13.83 6.50
C VAL A 88 4.51 -15.04 5.89
N LYS A 89 3.91 -16.22 6.06
CA LYS A 89 4.42 -17.50 5.54
C LYS A 89 4.21 -17.66 4.04
#